data_AF-A0A9C9Q4V1-F1
#
_entry.id   AF-A0A9C9Q4V1-F1
#
_cell.length_a   1.000
_cell.length_b   1.000
_cell.length_c   1.000
_cell.angle_alpha   90.00
_cell.angle_beta   90.00
_cell.angle_gamma   90.00
#
_symmetry.space_group_name_H-M   'P 1'
#
loop_
_entity.id
_entity.type
_entity.pdbx_description
1 polymer ?
#
loop_
_entity_poly.entity_id
_entity_poly.type
_entity_poly.pdbx_seq_one_letter_code
_entity_poly.pdbx_strand_id
1 'polypeptide(L)'
;MPDSSRQHLLAIYRAALATVLARDSRCTLLCAGTDGSDGPGGDAGAIVNAGTLRRGQRQGLDAGEALRRADSGRFLQASSDLLRTGPTGTNVMDVVLGIKVAH
;
A
#
# COMPACT_ATOMS: atom_id res chain seq x y z
N MET A 1 14.62 12.50 -13.92
CA MET A 1 14.26 11.68 -12.75
C MET A 1 13.04 10.85 -13.11
N PRO A 2 13.01 9.54 -12.79
CA PRO A 2 11.78 8.76 -12.95
C PRO A 2 10.71 9.34 -12.03
N ASP A 3 9.53 9.56 -12.57
CA ASP A 3 8.38 10.18 -11.90
C ASP A 3 7.96 9.35 -10.66
N SER A 4 8.17 9.91 -9.46
CA SER A 4 7.81 9.34 -8.15
C SER A 4 6.31 9.10 -7.98
N SER A 5 5.47 9.67 -8.88
CA SER A 5 4.02 9.43 -8.93
C SER A 5 3.63 7.99 -9.29
N ARG A 6 4.60 7.13 -9.66
CA ARG A 6 4.38 5.71 -9.99
C ARG A 6 4.62 4.74 -8.83
N GLN A 7 5.13 5.20 -7.68
CA GLN A 7 5.58 4.32 -6.59
C GLN A 7 4.41 3.78 -5.76
N HIS A 8 3.41 4.60 -5.41
CA HIS A 8 2.19 4.20 -4.69
C HIS A 8 1.40 3.15 -5.47
N LEU A 9 1.33 3.35 -6.78
CA LEU A 9 0.62 2.49 -7.70
C LEU A 9 1.22 1.09 -7.81
N LEU A 10 2.55 0.97 -7.67
CA LEU A 10 3.27 -0.29 -7.76
C LEU A 10 3.38 -1.00 -6.42
N ALA A 11 3.55 -0.24 -5.34
CA ALA A 11 3.62 -0.66 -3.94
C ALA A 11 2.34 -1.37 -3.50
N ILE A 12 1.20 -0.71 -3.70
CA ILE A 12 -0.11 -1.21 -3.31
C ILE A 12 -0.52 -2.39 -4.22
N TYR A 13 -0.23 -2.30 -5.52
CA TYR A 13 -0.55 -3.35 -6.49
C TYR A 13 0.18 -4.67 -6.22
N ARG A 14 1.51 -4.63 -6.00
CA ARG A 14 2.31 -5.85 -5.81
C ARG A 14 2.11 -6.49 -4.46
N ALA A 15 1.96 -5.67 -3.41
CA ALA A 15 1.76 -6.17 -2.06
C ALA A 15 0.34 -6.70 -1.83
N ALA A 16 -0.68 -5.98 -2.30
CA ALA A 16 -2.05 -6.44 -2.19
C ALA A 16 -2.29 -7.68 -3.07
N LEU A 17 -1.83 -7.71 -4.33
CA LEU A 17 -2.06 -8.85 -5.21
C LEU A 17 -1.38 -10.15 -4.72
N ALA A 18 -0.11 -10.10 -4.27
CA ALA A 18 0.61 -11.29 -3.81
C ALA A 18 0.08 -11.87 -2.49
N THR A 19 -0.47 -11.03 -1.61
CA THR A 19 -0.92 -11.45 -0.28
C THR A 19 -2.40 -11.85 -0.26
N VAL A 20 -3.21 -11.17 -1.08
CA VAL A 20 -4.65 -11.39 -1.20
C VAL A 20 -4.98 -12.57 -2.12
N LEU A 21 -4.18 -12.82 -3.17
CA LEU A 21 -4.36 -14.00 -4.02
C LEU A 21 -3.81 -15.30 -3.38
N ALA A 22 -2.87 -15.22 -2.43
CA ALA A 22 -2.20 -16.39 -1.86
C ALA A 22 -2.93 -17.07 -0.68
N ARG A 23 -4.09 -16.54 -0.24
CA ARG A 23 -4.96 -17.14 0.81
C ARG A 23 -4.34 -17.32 2.21
N ASP A 24 -3.34 -16.52 2.61
CA ASP A 24 -2.76 -16.57 3.96
C ASP A 24 -3.03 -15.28 4.74
N SER A 25 -3.92 -15.33 5.73
CA SER A 25 -4.32 -14.18 6.54
C SER A 25 -3.26 -13.70 7.53
N ARG A 26 -2.12 -14.40 7.64
CA ARG A 26 -1.03 -14.12 8.59
C ARG A 26 0.06 -13.24 8.01
N CYS A 27 -0.07 -12.85 6.75
CA CYS A 27 0.91 -12.02 6.06
C CYS A 27 0.53 -10.54 6.15
N THR A 28 1.52 -9.70 6.45
CA THR A 28 1.45 -8.24 6.38
C THR A 28 2.60 -7.73 5.53
N LEU A 29 2.33 -6.78 4.65
CA LEU A 29 3.32 -6.12 3.82
C LEU A 29 3.33 -4.62 4.09
N LEU A 30 4.52 -4.04 4.13
CA LEU A 30 4.77 -2.61 4.11
C LEU A 30 5.51 -2.28 2.82
N CYS A 31 5.09 -1.22 2.15
CA CYS A 31 5.90 -0.57 1.13
C CYS A 31 5.87 0.93 1.35
N ALA A 32 7.05 1.57 1.38
CA ALA A 32 7.17 2.99 1.63
C ALA A 32 8.42 3.62 0.98
N GLY A 33 8.25 4.83 0.47
CA GLY A 33 9.34 5.70 0.05
C GLY A 33 10.10 6.24 1.26
N THR A 34 11.43 6.16 1.22
CA THR A 34 12.27 6.61 2.35
C THR A 34 12.33 8.13 2.48
N ASP A 35 11.90 8.88 1.48
CA ASP A 35 11.67 10.33 1.51
C ASP A 35 10.40 10.75 2.24
N GLY A 36 9.55 9.77 2.60
CA GLY A 36 8.34 10.00 3.35
C GLY A 36 7.20 10.58 2.53
N SER A 37 7.34 10.56 1.19
CA SER A 37 6.32 11.01 0.26
C SER A 37 6.23 10.04 -0.90
N ASP A 38 5.01 9.72 -1.29
CA ASP A 38 4.74 8.91 -2.46
C ASP A 38 3.62 9.63 -3.22
N GLY A 39 4.00 10.29 -4.32
CA GLY A 39 3.12 11.21 -5.03
C GLY A 39 2.54 12.37 -4.18
N PRO A 40 1.38 12.95 -4.59
CA PRO A 40 0.89 14.23 -4.06
C PRO A 40 0.12 14.14 -2.73
N GLY A 41 -0.18 12.95 -2.22
CA GLY A 41 -1.04 12.73 -1.05
C GLY A 41 -0.40 13.00 0.32
N GLY A 42 0.93 13.15 0.36
CA GLY A 42 1.71 13.29 1.59
C GLY A 42 1.80 12.00 2.42
N ASP A 43 1.34 10.88 1.86
CA ASP A 43 1.54 9.54 2.40
C ASP A 43 2.91 9.03 1.92
N ALA A 44 3.61 8.30 2.76
CA ALA A 44 4.90 7.70 2.45
C ALA A 44 4.77 6.34 1.76
N GLY A 45 3.58 5.74 1.81
CA GLY A 45 3.31 4.39 1.34
C GLY A 45 2.12 3.75 2.05
N ALA A 46 2.17 2.45 2.28
CA ALA A 46 1.05 1.70 2.87
C ALA A 46 1.46 0.42 3.62
N ILE A 47 0.62 0.02 4.58
CA ILE A 47 0.69 -1.28 5.27
C ILE A 47 -0.56 -2.09 4.92
N VAL A 48 -0.39 -3.24 4.28
CA VAL A 48 -1.49 -4.04 3.72
C VAL A 48 -1.50 -5.45 4.31
N ASN A 49 -2.69 -5.92 4.70
CA ASN A 49 -2.92 -7.31 5.10
C ASN A 49 -4.33 -7.79 4.69
N ALA A 50 -4.71 -9.01 5.07
CA ALA A 50 -6.04 -9.55 4.76
C ALA A 50 -7.21 -8.71 5.35
N GLY A 51 -6.96 -7.91 6.40
CA GLY A 51 -7.94 -6.99 6.97
C GLY A 51 -8.20 -5.76 6.10
N THR A 52 -7.19 -5.29 5.35
CA THR A 52 -7.29 -4.15 4.43
C THR A 52 -8.41 -4.32 3.42
N LEU A 53 -8.51 -5.51 2.82
CA LEU A 53 -9.59 -5.83 1.89
C LEU A 53 -10.97 -5.71 2.53
N ARG A 54 -11.14 -6.32 3.71
CA ARG A 54 -12.42 -6.32 4.42
C ARG A 54 -12.83 -4.91 4.79
N ARG A 55 -11.89 -4.05 5.20
CA ARG A 55 -12.16 -2.64 5.49
C ARG A 55 -12.57 -1.88 4.23
N GLY A 56 -11.86 -2.04 3.12
CA GLY A 56 -12.22 -1.39 1.85
C GLY A 56 -13.58 -1.84 1.31
N GLN A 57 -13.88 -3.15 1.36
CA GLN A 57 -15.20 -3.68 0.97
C GLN A 57 -16.34 -3.14 1.84
N ARG A 58 -16.12 -2.96 3.15
CA ARG A 58 -17.11 -2.34 4.04
C ARG A 58 -17.41 -0.88 3.70
N GLN A 59 -16.48 -0.20 3.01
CA GLN A 59 -16.68 1.15 2.49
C GLN A 59 -17.28 1.17 1.07
N GLY A 60 -17.73 0.01 0.56
CA GLY A 60 -18.32 -0.11 -0.77
C GLY A 60 -17.32 -0.05 -1.92
N LEU A 61 -16.02 -0.22 -1.64
CA LEU A 61 -14.98 -0.22 -2.66
C LEU A 61 -14.54 -1.65 -3.01
N ASP A 62 -14.28 -1.88 -4.29
CA ASP A 62 -13.70 -3.12 -4.78
C ASP A 62 -12.20 -2.94 -5.06
N ALA A 63 -11.38 -3.85 -4.52
CA ALA A 63 -9.93 -3.77 -4.66
C ALA A 63 -9.49 -4.05 -6.11
N GLY A 64 -10.17 -4.95 -6.82
CA GLY A 64 -9.85 -5.28 -8.22
C GLY A 64 -10.16 -4.12 -9.17
N GLU A 65 -11.27 -3.43 -8.94
CA GLU A 65 -11.66 -2.25 -9.72
C GLU A 65 -10.74 -1.06 -9.43
N ALA A 66 -10.41 -0.82 -8.16
CA ALA A 66 -9.43 0.21 -7.79
C ALA A 66 -8.09 -0.02 -8.50
N LEU A 67 -7.68 -1.28 -8.63
CA LEU A 67 -6.47 -1.68 -9.34
C LEU A 67 -6.54 -1.43 -10.84
N ARG A 68 -7.65 -1.87 -11.46
CA ARG A 68 -7.88 -1.70 -12.90
C ARG A 68 -7.92 -0.24 -13.30
N ARG A 69 -8.37 0.64 -12.39
CA ARG A 69 -8.43 2.09 -12.59
C ARG A 69 -7.17 2.85 -12.17
N ALA A 70 -6.16 2.14 -11.68
CA ALA A 70 -4.96 2.76 -11.11
C ALA A 70 -5.29 3.74 -9.94
N ASP A 71 -6.32 3.42 -9.14
CA ASP A 71 -6.86 4.23 -8.03
C ASP A 71 -6.72 3.51 -6.68
N SER A 72 -5.55 2.90 -6.46
CA SER A 72 -5.28 2.16 -5.22
C SER A 72 -5.18 3.07 -3.99
N GLY A 73 -4.80 4.34 -4.17
CA GLY A 73 -4.73 5.32 -3.09
C GLY A 73 -6.08 5.55 -2.41
N ARG A 74 -7.16 5.71 -3.19
CA ARG A 74 -8.51 5.87 -2.66
C ARG A 74 -8.98 4.66 -1.85
N PHE A 75 -8.67 3.45 -2.34
CA PHE A 75 -9.01 2.21 -1.64
C PHE A 75 -8.31 2.13 -0.28
N LEU A 76 -7.01 2.42 -0.23
CA LEU A 76 -6.24 2.38 1.01
C LEU A 76 -6.58 3.50 1.98
N GLN A 77 -6.96 4.67 1.47
CA GLN A 77 -7.49 5.74 2.31
C GLN A 77 -8.77 5.28 3.01
N ALA A 78 -9.69 4.67 2.27
CA ALA A 78 -10.93 4.15 2.81
C ALA A 78 -10.71 2.98 3.81
N SER A 79 -9.67 2.17 3.59
CA SER A 79 -9.30 1.09 4.52
C SER A 79 -8.44 1.57 5.70
N SER A 80 -8.03 2.85 5.71
CA SER A 80 -7.15 3.47 6.72
C SER A 80 -5.78 2.77 6.84
N ASP A 81 -5.20 2.41 5.69
CA ASP A 81 -3.94 1.63 5.61
C ASP A 81 -2.77 2.39 4.97
N LEU A 82 -2.96 3.68 4.70
CA LEU A 82 -1.89 4.56 4.26
C LEU A 82 -0.92 4.83 5.42
N LEU A 83 0.38 4.80 5.11
CA LEU A 83 1.43 5.14 6.05
C LEU A 83 1.81 6.61 5.89
N ARG A 84 1.76 7.35 6.98
CA ARG A 84 2.21 8.75 7.04
C ARG A 84 3.41 8.87 7.96
N THR A 85 4.56 9.22 7.39
CA THR A 85 5.77 9.56 8.16
C THR A 85 6.01 11.07 8.18
N GLY A 86 5.51 11.79 7.17
CA GLY A 86 5.99 13.13 6.84
C GLY A 86 7.37 13.08 6.16
N PRO A 87 7.88 14.23 5.69
CA PRO A 87 9.18 14.31 5.02
C PRO A 87 10.30 13.87 5.96
N THR A 88 11.09 12.89 5.54
CA THR A 88 12.17 12.31 6.38
C THR A 88 13.50 13.06 6.22
N GLY A 89 13.64 13.85 5.14
CA GLY A 89 14.87 14.58 4.81
C GLY A 89 15.97 13.74 4.15
N THR A 90 15.69 12.50 3.75
CA THR A 90 16.62 11.63 3.01
C THR A 90 15.88 10.86 1.92
N ASN A 91 16.58 10.41 0.88
CA ASN A 91 15.99 9.52 -0.13
C ASN A 91 16.98 8.45 -0.54
N VAL A 92 16.70 7.20 -0.17
CA VAL A 92 17.43 6.00 -0.57
C VAL A 92 16.51 5.01 -1.30
N MET A 93 15.54 5.55 -2.06
CA MET A 93 14.49 4.82 -2.78
C MET A 93 13.46 4.16 -1.84
N ASP A 94 12.84 3.07 -2.27
CA ASP A 94 11.70 2.43 -1.61
C ASP A 94 12.14 1.25 -0.72
N VAL A 95 11.44 1.07 0.39
CA VAL A 95 11.57 -0.09 1.28
C VAL A 95 10.33 -0.96 1.14
N VAL A 96 10.54 -2.28 1.02
CA VAL A 96 9.48 -3.29 1.07
C VAL A 96 9.80 -4.27 2.19
N LEU A 97 8.85 -4.45 3.11
CA LEU A 97 8.95 -5.41 4.21
C LEU A 97 7.76 -6.36 4.17
N GLY A 98 8.03 -7.65 4.37
CA GLY A 98 6.98 -8.65 4.54
C GLY A 98 7.17 -9.46 5.80
N ILE A 99 6.09 -9.60 6.57
CA ILE A 99 6.07 -10.36 7.83
C ILE A 99 5.01 -11.43 7.72
N LYS A 100 5.37 -12.66 8.11
CA LYS A 100 4.45 -13.78 8.32
C LYS A 100 4.61 -14.28 9.73
N VAL A 101 3.52 -14.29 10.50
CA VAL A 101 3.54 -14.76 11.89
C VAL A 101 3.37 -16.28 11.91
N ALA A 102 4.28 -16.99 12.60
CA ALA A 102 4.19 -18.42 12.86
C ALA A 102 3.26 -18.68 14.06
N HIS A 103 2.70 -19.90 14.13
CA HIS A 103 1.97 -20.37 15.31
C HIS A 103 2.93 -20.75 16.44
#